data_AF-A0A1D8S6E8-F1
#
_entry.id   AF-A0A1D8S6E8-F1
#
_cell.length_a   1.000
_cell.length_b   1.000
_cell.length_c   1.000
_cell.angle_alpha   90.00
_cell.angle_beta   90.00
_cell.angle_gamma   90.00
#
_symmetry.space_group_name_H-M   'P 1'
#
loop_
_entity.id
_entity.type
_entity.pdbx_description
1 polymer ?
#
loop_
_entity_poly.entity_id
_entity_poly.type
_entity_poly.pdbx_seq_one_letter_code
_entity_poly.pdbx_strand_id
1 'polypeptide(L)'
;MQFVGFEAAVLLLGWYHGLTQAAVAGTVGVLVAVAGSAFMLHLSRGFRADREPRRYLDLLFGSRIELVLGLVSFNLLLVYVFVYDPQQAGPALVTSLLGERPPLAYSFVLLLIGWDVAYRIGVGWWACVTGFWRSITYGDELDPATRARFARLDLTTIAFASLQLPIVPVLSGHPLLQLTVLGHVLAVALVSGASVALLR
;
A
#
# COMPACT_ATOMS: atom_id res chain seq x y z
N MET A 1 -8.73 15.89 -8.62
CA MET A 1 -7.72 16.87 -9.08
C MET A 1 -6.32 16.26 -9.08
N GLN A 2 -5.72 15.89 -7.93
CA GLN A 2 -4.34 15.39 -7.86
C GLN A 2 -4.06 14.09 -8.64
N PHE A 3 -5.00 13.13 -8.63
CA PHE A 3 -4.91 11.88 -9.42
C PHE A 3 -4.74 12.15 -10.92
N VAL A 4 -5.57 13.03 -11.47
CA VAL A 4 -5.55 13.37 -12.90
C VAL A 4 -4.20 13.98 -13.28
N GLY A 5 -3.58 14.75 -12.38
CA GLY A 5 -2.24 15.29 -12.59
C GLY A 5 -1.16 14.21 -12.67
N PHE A 6 -1.16 13.25 -11.74
CA PHE A 6 -0.19 12.14 -11.75
C PHE A 6 -0.39 11.22 -12.95
N GLU A 7 -1.63 10.83 -13.24
CA GLU A 7 -1.94 9.98 -14.39
C GLU A 7 -1.55 10.67 -15.71
N ALA A 8 -1.91 11.95 -15.88
CA ALA A 8 -1.50 12.72 -17.04
C ALA A 8 0.02 12.82 -17.15
N ALA A 9 0.73 13.06 -16.04
CA ALA A 9 2.19 13.11 -16.05
C ALA A 9 2.82 11.77 -16.47
N VAL A 10 2.33 10.64 -15.95
CA VAL A 10 2.80 9.29 -16.31
C VAL A 10 2.57 9.01 -17.79
N LEU A 11 1.36 9.29 -18.31
CA LEU A 11 1.02 9.02 -19.70
C LEU A 11 1.75 9.95 -20.67
N LEU A 12 1.85 11.24 -20.35
CA LEU A 12 2.55 12.22 -21.18
C LEU A 12 4.05 11.93 -21.25
N LEU A 13 4.69 11.63 -20.11
CA LEU A 13 6.11 11.30 -20.06
C LEU A 13 6.39 9.93 -20.71
N GLY A 14 5.53 8.95 -20.49
CA GLY A 14 5.59 7.64 -21.14
C GLY A 14 5.50 7.75 -22.66
N TRP A 15 4.55 8.55 -23.17
CA TRP A 15 4.41 8.81 -24.60
C TRP A 15 5.59 9.60 -25.16
N TYR A 16 6.02 10.68 -24.49
CA TYR A 16 7.11 11.54 -24.95
C TYR A 16 8.47 10.82 -25.01
N HIS A 17 8.74 9.93 -24.04
CA HIS A 17 9.99 9.17 -23.98
C HIS A 17 9.91 7.78 -24.64
N GLY A 18 8.74 7.35 -25.12
CA GLY A 18 8.54 6.02 -25.72
C GLY A 18 8.65 4.86 -24.72
N LEU A 19 8.37 5.11 -23.44
CA LEU A 19 8.57 4.17 -22.32
C LEU A 19 7.22 3.60 -21.85
N THR A 20 6.61 2.73 -22.66
CA THR A 20 5.27 2.17 -22.40
C THR A 20 5.22 1.33 -21.12
N GLN A 21 6.30 0.61 -20.78
CA GLN A 21 6.35 -0.21 -19.55
C GLN A 21 6.34 0.67 -18.30
N ALA A 22 7.09 1.78 -18.29
CA ALA A 22 7.01 2.78 -17.23
C ALA A 22 5.60 3.41 -17.14
N ALA A 23 4.91 3.59 -18.27
CA ALA A 23 3.56 4.14 -18.27
C ALA A 23 2.57 3.18 -17.59
N VAL A 24 2.65 1.88 -17.90
CA VAL A 24 1.85 0.85 -17.23
C VAL A 24 2.18 0.78 -15.74
N ALA A 25 3.47 0.74 -15.38
CA ALA A 25 3.92 0.72 -13.99
C ALA A 25 3.41 1.92 -13.19
N GLY A 26 3.55 3.12 -13.75
CA GLY A 26 3.04 4.35 -13.17
C GLY A 26 1.53 4.31 -13.01
N THR A 27 0.78 3.94 -14.04
CA THR A 27 -0.69 3.84 -14.01
C THR A 27 -1.17 2.91 -12.90
N VAL A 28 -0.56 1.72 -12.78
CA VAL A 28 -0.87 0.78 -11.70
C VAL A 28 -0.60 1.39 -10.33
N GLY A 29 0.54 2.06 -10.15
CA GLY A 29 0.87 2.75 -8.91
C GLY A 29 -0.12 3.88 -8.59
N VAL A 30 -0.52 4.66 -9.59
CA VAL A 30 -1.51 5.72 -9.43
C VAL A 30 -2.89 5.14 -9.07
N LEU A 31 -3.31 4.00 -9.65
CA LEU A 31 -4.56 3.32 -9.28
C LEU A 31 -4.55 2.90 -7.81
N VAL A 32 -3.43 2.34 -7.31
CA VAL A 32 -3.25 2.01 -5.90
C VAL A 32 -3.28 3.28 -5.03
N ALA A 33 -2.72 4.38 -5.52
CA ALA A 33 -2.77 5.70 -4.90
C ALA A 33 -4.19 6.31 -4.85
N VAL A 34 -5.07 5.99 -5.80
CA VAL A 34 -6.47 6.40 -5.69
C VAL A 34 -7.21 5.54 -4.68
N ALA A 35 -7.05 4.21 -4.80
CA ALA A 35 -7.73 3.24 -3.98
C ALA A 35 -7.47 3.47 -2.48
N GLY A 36 -6.21 3.66 -2.08
CA GLY A 36 -5.89 3.88 -0.67
C GLY A 36 -6.37 5.22 -0.11
N SER A 37 -6.61 6.23 -0.96
CA SER A 37 -7.16 7.52 -0.53
C SER A 37 -8.63 7.32 -0.19
N ALA A 38 -9.35 6.57 -1.04
CA ALA A 38 -10.72 6.17 -0.77
C ALA A 38 -10.80 5.29 0.49
N PHE A 39 -9.86 4.37 0.67
CA PHE A 39 -9.76 3.52 1.87
C PHE A 39 -9.58 4.34 3.16
N MET A 40 -8.64 5.30 3.19
CA MET A 40 -8.44 6.14 4.37
C MET A 40 -9.65 7.04 4.67
N LEU A 41 -10.33 7.56 3.63
CA LEU A 41 -11.58 8.27 3.80
C LEU A 41 -12.70 7.37 4.34
N HIS A 42 -12.72 6.09 3.96
CA HIS A 42 -13.68 5.13 4.48
C HIS A 42 -13.41 4.80 5.95
N LEU A 43 -12.15 4.51 6.30
CA LEU A 43 -11.73 4.27 7.70
C LEU A 43 -12.07 5.48 8.58
N SER A 44 -11.64 6.68 8.20
CA SER A 44 -11.87 7.89 9.00
C SER A 44 -13.36 8.21 9.24
N ARG A 45 -14.26 7.82 8.33
CA ARG A 45 -15.71 7.94 8.52
C ARG A 45 -16.26 6.84 9.44
N GLY A 46 -15.71 5.64 9.37
CA GLY A 46 -16.14 4.49 10.16
C GLY A 46 -15.93 4.65 11.67
N PHE A 47 -14.94 5.44 12.07
CA PHE A 47 -14.52 5.61 13.48
C PHE A 47 -15.02 6.88 14.17
N ARG A 48 -15.90 7.67 13.54
CA ARG A 48 -16.46 8.92 14.13
C ARG A 48 -17.62 8.69 15.12
N ALA A 49 -17.77 7.49 15.68
CA ALA A 49 -18.84 7.19 16.63
C ALA A 49 -18.32 7.24 18.09
N ASP A 50 -19.04 7.96 18.96
CA ASP A 50 -18.67 8.25 20.36
C ASP A 50 -18.51 7.03 21.31
N ARG A 51 -18.59 5.79 20.79
CA ARG A 51 -18.58 4.54 21.58
C ARG A 51 -17.36 3.66 21.36
N GLU A 52 -16.36 4.11 20.60
CA GLU A 52 -15.19 3.27 20.30
C GLU A 52 -14.12 3.34 21.39
N PRO A 53 -13.33 2.26 21.61
CA PRO A 53 -12.27 2.26 22.61
C PRO A 53 -11.22 3.33 22.29
N ARG A 54 -11.10 4.36 23.14
CA ARG A 54 -10.18 5.49 22.93
C ARG A 54 -8.73 5.05 22.70
N ARG A 55 -8.27 4.06 23.46
CA ARG A 55 -6.92 3.49 23.33
C ARG A 55 -6.64 2.88 21.95
N TYR A 56 -7.67 2.30 21.31
CA TYR A 56 -7.54 1.79 19.95
C TYR A 56 -7.41 2.93 18.94
N LEU A 57 -8.22 3.99 19.07
CA LEU A 57 -8.14 5.17 18.21
C LEU A 57 -6.82 5.92 18.37
N ASP A 58 -6.31 6.03 19.59
CA ASP A 58 -5.01 6.67 19.88
C ASP A 58 -3.85 5.87 19.26
N LEU A 59 -3.91 4.54 19.30
CA LEU A 59 -2.91 3.69 18.65
C LEU A 59 -3.00 3.77 17.11
N LEU A 60 -4.22 3.75 16.58
CA LEU A 60 -4.47 3.76 15.13
C LEU A 60 -4.11 5.11 14.50
N PHE A 61 -4.42 6.23 15.15
CA PHE A 61 -4.26 7.58 14.58
C PHE A 61 -3.15 8.43 15.23
N GLY A 62 -2.73 8.11 16.46
CA GLY A 62 -1.82 8.96 17.25
C GLY A 62 -0.36 8.53 17.22
N SER A 63 -0.05 7.32 16.77
CA SER A 63 1.29 6.73 16.93
C SER A 63 2.32 7.15 15.87
N ARG A 64 1.89 7.73 14.74
CA ARG A 64 2.73 8.01 13.54
C ARG A 64 3.50 6.78 13.02
N ILE A 65 3.19 5.59 13.51
CA ILE A 65 3.88 4.35 13.15
C ILE A 65 3.68 4.05 11.67
N GLU A 66 2.54 4.42 11.11
CA GLU A 66 2.24 4.29 9.69
C GLU A 66 3.23 5.07 8.81
N LEU A 67 3.67 6.26 9.25
CA LEU A 67 4.69 7.05 8.55
C LEU A 67 6.06 6.38 8.65
N VAL A 68 6.41 5.85 9.83
CA VAL A 68 7.69 5.15 10.04
C VAL A 68 7.76 3.90 9.18
N LEU A 69 6.71 3.07 9.18
CA LEU A 69 6.62 1.87 8.35
C LEU A 69 6.71 2.22 6.87
N GLY A 70 5.96 3.23 6.42
CA GLY A 70 6.03 3.73 5.05
C GLY A 70 7.44 4.18 4.65
N LEU A 71 8.10 4.94 5.53
CA LEU A 71 9.46 5.40 5.32
C LEU A 71 10.45 4.25 5.25
N VAL A 72 10.37 3.29 6.17
CA VAL A 72 11.23 2.09 6.15
C VAL A 72 11.00 1.30 4.86
N SER A 73 9.75 1.04 4.49
CA SER A 73 9.41 0.32 3.24
C SER A 73 9.94 1.04 2.00
N PHE A 74 9.82 2.37 1.93
CA PHE A 74 10.37 3.12 0.80
C PHE A 74 11.89 3.12 0.76
N ASN A 75 12.57 3.27 1.90
CA ASN A 75 14.03 3.19 1.94
C ASN A 75 14.52 1.79 1.54
N LEU A 76 13.83 0.72 1.97
CA LEU A 76 14.12 -0.64 1.51
C LEU A 76 13.92 -0.79 0.00
N LEU A 77 12.87 -0.17 -0.56
CA LEU A 77 12.68 -0.12 -2.01
C LEU A 77 13.84 0.59 -2.71
N LEU A 78 14.31 1.74 -2.20
CA LEU A 78 15.45 2.46 -2.77
C LEU A 78 16.74 1.61 -2.70
N VAL A 79 17.00 0.98 -1.56
CA VAL A 79 18.15 0.08 -1.40
C VAL A 79 18.03 -1.10 -2.37
N TYR A 80 16.83 -1.67 -2.53
CA TYR A 80 16.62 -2.72 -3.50
C TYR A 80 16.94 -2.23 -4.93
N VAL A 81 16.29 -1.16 -5.36
CA VAL A 81 16.31 -0.69 -6.76
C VAL A 81 17.67 -0.13 -7.17
N PHE A 82 18.39 0.53 -6.26
CA PHE A 82 19.65 1.22 -6.59
C PHE A 82 20.91 0.51 -6.11
N VAL A 83 20.81 -0.41 -5.15
CA VAL A 83 21.98 -1.12 -4.61
C VAL A 83 21.91 -2.60 -4.94
N TYR A 84 20.83 -3.30 -4.57
CA TYR A 84 20.74 -4.75 -4.71
C TYR A 84 20.53 -5.18 -6.16
N ASP A 85 19.49 -4.66 -6.82
CA ASP A 85 19.06 -5.08 -8.15
C ASP A 85 20.12 -4.84 -9.24
N PRO A 86 20.88 -3.72 -9.24
CA PRO A 86 21.98 -3.52 -10.19
C PRO A 86 23.17 -4.47 -10.01
N GLN A 87 23.31 -5.13 -8.86
CA GLN A 87 24.37 -6.11 -8.61
C GLN A 87 23.99 -7.53 -9.10
N GLN A 88 22.72 -7.74 -9.46
CA GLN A 88 22.22 -9.04 -9.89
C GLN A 88 22.48 -9.30 -11.38
N ALA A 89 22.53 -10.57 -11.76
CA ALA A 89 22.61 -10.96 -13.15
C ALA A 89 21.25 -10.74 -13.85
N GLY A 90 21.14 -9.71 -14.68
CA GLY A 90 19.94 -9.39 -15.46
C GLY A 90 19.74 -7.89 -15.67
N PRO A 91 18.71 -7.49 -16.44
CA PRO A 91 18.34 -6.08 -16.54
C PRO A 91 17.76 -5.58 -15.22
N ALA A 92 18.34 -4.52 -14.66
CA ALA A 92 17.82 -3.87 -13.46
C ALA A 92 16.44 -3.24 -13.72
N LEU A 93 15.60 -3.14 -12.67
CA LEU A 93 14.23 -2.64 -12.72
C LEU A 93 14.17 -1.21 -13.25
N VAL A 94 15.12 -0.37 -12.84
CA VAL A 94 15.23 1.01 -13.37
C VAL A 94 15.45 0.98 -14.87
N THR A 95 16.37 0.13 -15.34
CA THR A 95 16.71 0.01 -16.76
C THR A 95 15.55 -0.60 -17.55
N SER A 96 14.82 -1.56 -17.00
CA SER A 96 13.69 -2.21 -17.66
C SER A 96 12.49 -1.28 -17.81
N LEU A 97 12.25 -0.40 -16.83
CA LEU A 97 11.15 0.56 -16.88
C LEU A 97 11.52 1.85 -17.61
N LEU A 98 12.67 2.43 -17.30
CA LEU A 98 13.05 3.79 -17.73
C LEU A 98 14.14 3.83 -18.82
N GLY A 99 14.65 2.67 -19.23
CA GLY A 99 15.76 2.55 -20.19
C GLY A 99 17.14 2.81 -19.57
N GLU A 100 18.19 2.65 -20.37
CA GLU A 100 19.59 2.80 -19.94
C GLU A 100 19.95 4.23 -19.49
N ARG A 101 19.21 5.22 -19.99
CA ARG A 101 19.38 6.64 -19.67
C ARG A 101 18.06 7.19 -19.11
N PRO A 102 17.74 6.90 -17.84
CA PRO A 102 16.44 7.21 -17.27
C PRO A 102 16.18 8.73 -17.23
N PRO A 103 15.07 9.22 -17.82
CA PRO A 103 14.75 10.64 -17.81
C PRO A 103 14.50 11.17 -16.40
N LEU A 104 15.17 12.26 -16.00
CA LEU A 104 15.12 12.79 -14.63
C LEU A 104 13.69 13.04 -14.13
N ALA A 105 12.86 13.71 -14.95
CA ALA A 105 11.48 14.02 -14.60
C ALA A 105 10.63 12.75 -14.42
N TYR A 106 10.82 11.74 -15.26
CA TYR A 106 10.03 10.52 -15.20
C TYR A 106 10.45 9.61 -14.04
N SER A 107 11.75 9.52 -13.78
CA SER A 107 12.30 8.87 -12.59
C SER A 107 11.73 9.48 -11.32
N PHE A 108 11.69 10.82 -11.23
CA PHE A 108 11.12 11.51 -10.09
C PHE A 108 9.64 11.17 -9.88
N VAL A 109 8.83 11.19 -10.95
CA VAL A 109 7.40 10.85 -10.87
C VAL A 109 7.18 9.41 -10.42
N LEU A 110 7.92 8.44 -10.98
CA LEU A 110 7.78 7.03 -10.58
C LEU A 110 8.24 6.78 -9.15
N LEU A 111 9.34 7.41 -8.70
CA LEU A 111 9.77 7.30 -7.31
C LEU A 111 8.78 7.93 -6.35
N LEU A 112 8.14 9.05 -6.73
CA LEU A 112 7.10 9.68 -5.93
C LEU A 112 5.85 8.81 -5.82
N ILE A 113 5.46 8.13 -6.91
CA ILE A 113 4.40 7.11 -6.89
C ILE A 113 4.81 5.92 -6.02
N GLY A 114 6.05 5.44 -6.15
CA GLY A 114 6.59 4.35 -5.34
C GLY A 114 6.60 4.68 -3.84
N TRP A 115 6.91 5.93 -3.48
CA TRP A 115 6.77 6.45 -2.12
C TRP A 115 5.32 6.35 -1.62
N ASP A 116 4.35 6.84 -2.39
CA ASP A 116 2.95 6.80 -1.99
C ASP A 116 2.43 5.36 -1.83
N VAL A 117 2.83 4.45 -2.73
CA VAL A 117 2.53 3.01 -2.62
C VAL A 117 3.15 2.42 -1.35
N ALA A 118 4.44 2.65 -1.09
CA ALA A 118 5.14 2.15 0.09
C ALA A 118 4.52 2.69 1.40
N TYR A 119 4.16 3.97 1.42
CA TYR A 119 3.45 4.58 2.54
C TYR A 119 2.13 3.86 2.84
N ARG A 120 1.35 3.55 1.81
CA ARG A 120 0.04 2.89 1.97
C ARG A 120 0.14 1.43 2.35
N ILE A 121 1.19 0.73 1.91
CA ILE A 121 1.54 -0.60 2.43
C ILE A 121 1.73 -0.51 3.95
N GLY A 122 2.48 0.50 4.42
CA GLY A 122 2.66 0.77 5.85
C GLY A 122 1.35 1.06 6.58
N VAL A 123 0.49 1.91 6.04
CA VAL A 123 -0.85 2.22 6.59
C VAL A 123 -1.71 0.96 6.66
N GLY A 124 -1.78 0.17 5.58
CA GLY A 124 -2.57 -1.06 5.53
C GLY A 124 -2.10 -2.10 6.53
N TRP A 125 -0.77 -2.26 6.68
CA TRP A 125 -0.18 -3.13 7.70
C TRP A 125 -0.55 -2.69 9.12
N TRP A 126 -0.38 -1.41 9.43
CA TRP A 126 -0.70 -0.90 10.77
C TRP A 126 -2.18 -1.01 11.12
N ALA A 127 -3.06 -0.70 10.16
CA ALA A 127 -4.51 -0.86 10.32
C ALA A 127 -4.91 -2.32 10.59
N CYS A 128 -4.25 -3.26 9.91
CA CYS A 128 -4.47 -4.69 10.09
C CYS A 128 -4.04 -5.17 11.50
N VAL A 129 -2.82 -4.81 11.93
CA VAL A 129 -2.27 -5.20 13.24
C VAL A 129 -3.11 -4.61 14.39
N THR A 130 -3.43 -3.32 14.31
CA THR A 130 -4.25 -2.66 15.34
C THR A 130 -5.69 -3.17 15.35
N GLY A 131 -6.26 -3.50 14.18
CA GLY A 131 -7.58 -4.13 14.08
C GLY A 131 -7.61 -5.51 14.75
N PHE A 132 -6.59 -6.34 14.52
CA PHE A 132 -6.47 -7.63 15.20
C PHE A 132 -6.29 -7.47 16.71
N TRP A 133 -5.40 -6.56 17.14
CA TRP A 133 -5.21 -6.24 18.56
C TRP A 133 -6.51 -5.78 19.23
N ARG A 134 -7.32 -4.96 18.56
CA ARG A 134 -8.65 -4.53 19.03
C ARG A 134 -9.57 -5.73 19.22
N SER A 135 -9.60 -6.66 18.28
CA SER A 135 -10.49 -7.82 18.33
C SER A 135 -10.13 -8.77 19.47
N ILE A 136 -8.84 -9.00 19.75
CA ILE A 136 -8.42 -9.83 20.89
C ILE A 136 -8.61 -9.14 22.25
N THR A 137 -8.51 -7.81 22.31
CA THR A 137 -8.50 -7.07 23.58
C THR A 137 -9.91 -6.68 24.01
N TYR A 138 -10.74 -6.26 23.07
CA TYR A 138 -12.06 -5.68 23.33
C TYR A 138 -13.20 -6.48 22.72
N GLY A 139 -12.92 -7.51 21.91
CA GLY A 139 -13.92 -8.24 21.13
C GLY A 139 -15.16 -8.63 21.95
N ASP A 140 -14.94 -9.17 23.15
CA ASP A 140 -16.01 -9.63 24.04
C ASP A 140 -16.89 -8.50 24.60
N GLU A 141 -16.33 -7.30 24.78
CA GLU A 141 -17.01 -6.13 25.33
C GLU A 141 -17.85 -5.38 24.28
N LEU A 142 -17.60 -5.63 23.00
CA LEU A 142 -18.28 -4.95 21.90
C LEU A 142 -19.67 -5.51 21.66
N ASP A 143 -20.63 -4.60 21.46
CA ASP A 143 -21.98 -4.97 21.04
C ASP A 143 -21.98 -5.57 19.61
N PRO A 144 -22.97 -6.41 19.25
CA PRO A 144 -23.01 -7.09 17.96
C PRO A 144 -22.96 -6.15 16.74
N ALA A 145 -23.56 -4.96 16.84
CA ALA A 145 -23.56 -4.01 15.73
C ALA A 145 -22.17 -3.40 15.52
N THR A 146 -21.45 -3.10 16.61
CA THR A 146 -20.05 -2.63 16.56
C THR A 146 -19.10 -3.72 16.06
N ARG A 147 -19.25 -4.97 16.49
CA ARG A 147 -18.47 -6.11 15.95
C ARG A 147 -18.66 -6.26 14.44
N ALA A 148 -19.90 -6.21 13.95
CA ALA A 148 -20.20 -6.27 12.53
C ALA A 148 -19.60 -5.10 11.74
N ARG A 149 -19.58 -3.88 12.31
CA ARG A 149 -18.93 -2.71 11.71
C ARG A 149 -17.43 -2.93 11.57
N PHE A 150 -16.76 -3.36 12.63
CA PHE A 150 -15.32 -3.61 12.62
C PHE A 150 -14.94 -4.77 11.69
N ALA A 151 -15.73 -5.84 11.64
CA ALA A 151 -15.50 -6.92 10.68
C ALA A 151 -15.57 -6.42 9.22
N ARG A 152 -16.49 -5.51 8.89
CA ARG A 152 -16.55 -4.88 7.56
C ARG A 152 -15.34 -4.00 7.27
N LEU A 153 -14.85 -3.25 8.27
CA LEU A 153 -13.64 -2.44 8.13
C LEU A 153 -12.42 -3.32 7.88
N ASP A 154 -12.27 -4.43 8.62
CA ASP A 154 -11.16 -5.37 8.43
C ASP A 154 -11.24 -6.08 7.07
N LEU A 155 -12.43 -6.45 6.59
CA LEU A 155 -12.61 -6.93 5.22
C LEU A 155 -12.23 -5.89 4.16
N THR A 156 -12.50 -4.61 4.44
CA THR A 156 -12.10 -3.51 3.55
C THR A 156 -10.57 -3.37 3.52
N THR A 157 -9.87 -3.62 4.64
CA THR A 157 -8.40 -3.66 4.69
C THR A 157 -7.84 -4.78 3.82
N ILE A 158 -8.45 -5.97 3.83
CA ILE A 158 -8.08 -7.08 2.93
C ILE A 158 -8.30 -6.70 1.47
N ALA A 159 -9.45 -6.10 1.15
CA ALA A 159 -9.75 -5.63 -0.20
C ALA A 159 -8.72 -4.59 -0.66
N PHE A 160 -8.33 -3.66 0.22
CA PHE A 160 -7.32 -2.66 -0.06
C PHE A 160 -5.94 -3.28 -0.34
N ALA A 161 -5.48 -4.22 0.48
CA ALA A 161 -4.22 -4.93 0.22
C ALA A 161 -4.28 -5.69 -1.13
N SER A 162 -5.41 -6.34 -1.43
CA SER A 162 -5.59 -7.09 -2.68
C SER A 162 -5.49 -6.21 -3.93
N LEU A 163 -5.81 -4.90 -3.83
CA LEU A 163 -5.64 -3.95 -4.94
C LEU A 163 -4.18 -3.69 -5.32
N GLN A 164 -3.21 -4.19 -4.55
CA GLN A 164 -1.79 -4.12 -4.88
C GLN A 164 -1.31 -5.30 -5.75
N LEU A 165 -2.12 -6.35 -5.90
CA LEU A 165 -1.77 -7.50 -6.77
C LEU A 165 -1.48 -7.12 -8.24
N PRO A 166 -2.10 -6.09 -8.85
CA PRO A 166 -1.71 -5.61 -10.17
C PRO A 166 -0.26 -5.11 -10.27
N ILE A 167 0.42 -4.82 -9.15
CA ILE A 167 1.86 -4.47 -9.14
C ILE A 167 2.72 -5.71 -9.45
N VAL A 168 2.28 -6.92 -9.09
CA VAL A 168 3.05 -8.17 -9.27
C VAL A 168 3.52 -8.41 -10.72
N PRO A 169 2.67 -8.27 -11.76
CA PRO A 169 3.13 -8.42 -13.14
C PRO A 169 4.09 -7.30 -13.59
N VAL A 170 3.98 -6.08 -13.04
CA VAL A 170 4.93 -4.98 -13.30
C VAL A 170 6.34 -5.32 -12.78
N LEU A 171 6.41 -6.11 -11.72
CA LEU A 171 7.66 -6.56 -11.09
C LEU A 171 8.21 -7.87 -11.68
N SER A 172 7.75 -8.28 -12.87
CA SER A 172 8.23 -9.50 -13.51
C SER A 172 9.74 -9.47 -13.71
N GLY A 173 10.43 -10.55 -13.32
CA GLY A 173 11.89 -10.63 -13.30
C GLY A 173 12.55 -10.22 -11.97
N HIS A 174 11.78 -9.67 -11.02
CA HIS A 174 12.27 -9.23 -9.71
C HIS A 174 11.58 -10.02 -8.58
N PRO A 175 11.96 -11.30 -8.37
CA PRO A 175 11.21 -12.22 -7.50
C PRO A 175 11.13 -11.76 -6.05
N LEU A 176 12.16 -11.07 -5.54
CA LEU A 176 12.14 -10.54 -4.17
C LEU A 176 11.08 -9.45 -3.98
N LEU A 177 10.90 -8.55 -4.96
CA LEU A 177 9.83 -7.55 -4.89
C LEU A 177 8.46 -8.21 -5.07
N GLN A 178 8.33 -9.18 -5.98
CA GLN A 178 7.08 -9.94 -6.15
C GLN A 178 6.68 -10.66 -4.85
N LEU A 179 7.62 -11.36 -4.21
CA LEU A 179 7.41 -12.02 -2.93
C LEU A 179 7.08 -11.03 -1.81
N THR A 180 7.68 -9.84 -1.83
CA THR A 180 7.38 -8.79 -0.85
C THR A 180 5.93 -8.31 -0.97
N VAL A 181 5.45 -8.03 -2.19
CA VAL A 181 4.07 -7.62 -2.42
C VAL A 181 3.10 -8.75 -2.08
N LEU A 182 3.34 -9.96 -2.59
CA LEU A 182 2.48 -11.12 -2.31
C LEU A 182 2.45 -11.47 -0.83
N GLY A 183 3.60 -11.44 -0.17
CA GLY A 183 3.75 -11.69 1.26
C GLY A 183 3.00 -10.65 2.10
N HIS A 184 3.06 -9.38 1.72
CA HIS A 184 2.26 -8.32 2.37
C HIS A 184 0.76 -8.58 2.23
N VAL A 185 0.28 -8.87 1.02
CA VAL A 185 -1.15 -9.14 0.78
C VAL A 185 -1.62 -10.35 1.59
N LEU A 186 -0.84 -11.43 1.60
CA LEU A 186 -1.13 -12.62 2.38
C LEU A 186 -1.14 -12.33 3.89
N ALA A 187 -0.14 -11.62 4.39
CA ALA A 187 -0.05 -11.28 5.81
C ALA A 187 -1.25 -10.44 6.27
N VAL A 188 -1.65 -9.43 5.48
CA VAL A 188 -2.85 -8.64 5.76
C VAL A 188 -4.11 -9.50 5.71
N ALA A 189 -4.26 -10.37 4.70
CA ALA A 189 -5.40 -11.27 4.58
C ALA A 189 -5.53 -12.20 5.80
N LEU A 190 -4.42 -12.76 6.28
CA LEU A 190 -4.40 -13.65 7.44
C LEU A 190 -4.74 -12.91 8.74
N VAL A 191 -4.09 -11.78 9.01
CA VAL A 191 -4.25 -11.05 10.27
C VAL A 191 -5.63 -10.37 10.35
N SER A 192 -6.08 -9.70 9.28
CA SER A 192 -7.44 -9.15 9.22
C SER A 192 -8.49 -10.25 9.15
N GLY A 193 -8.21 -11.37 8.48
CA GLY A 193 -9.12 -12.53 8.45
C GLY A 193 -9.32 -13.15 9.83
N ALA A 194 -8.24 -13.29 10.61
CA ALA A 194 -8.31 -13.73 12.01
C ALA A 194 -9.10 -12.74 12.86
N SER A 195 -8.91 -11.43 12.66
CA SER A 195 -9.70 -10.39 13.32
C SER A 195 -11.20 -10.53 13.02
N VAL A 196 -11.57 -10.74 11.75
CA VAL A 196 -12.96 -10.96 11.33
C VAL A 196 -13.54 -12.22 11.97
N ALA A 197 -12.75 -13.30 12.05
CA ALA A 197 -13.18 -14.56 12.67
C ALA A 197 -13.46 -14.41 14.17
N LEU A 198 -12.69 -13.58 14.88
CA LEU A 198 -12.89 -13.30 16.31
C LEU A 198 -14.10 -12.39 16.59
N LEU A 199 -14.55 -11.60 15.60
CA LEU A 199 -15.68 -10.68 15.75
C LEU A 199 -17.04 -11.28 15.34
N ARG A 200 -17.04 -12.47 14.73
CA ARG A 200 -18.25 -13.19 14.35
C ARG A 200 -18.69 -14.15 15.45
#